data_AF-A0A151KQT6-F1
#
_entry.id   AF-A0A151KQT6-F1
#
_cell.length_a   1.000
_cell.length_b   1.000
_cell.length_c   1.000
_cell.angle_alpha   90.00
_cell.angle_beta   90.00
_cell.angle_gamma   90.00
#
_symmetry.space_group_name_H-M   'P 1'
#
loop_
_entity.id
_entity.type
_entity.pdbx_description
1 polymer ?
#
loop_
_entity_poly.entity_id
_entity_poly.type
_entity_poly.pdbx_seq_one_letter_code
_entity_poly.pdbx_strand_id
1 'polypeptide(L)'
;MFNKRLFSLFITLLILPQIALADSLPERIDRFTELFDYHNAVKSYDIRDMQSTFPTRLLSPESMQPQTASYPLKDIQQLYQLSKTCNGKLPLSPLITEPLVFTRAICKGSKLTSRWFSRSALIHPGGGTYAARYVEKYPEEQETLKKYMHIQEREEDQDDELLSSLKSMDEDTINALISGANMFLEKDNLWLRRGDYYYIFDKDIWSENVEKAGLSLTLAPDNGSCFVQRGNICWNLEDHSQVLRISMIVLVIANIMLVAGWAVYRWNSKRQEMKSRMLVLQILTHELRTPIASLSLTVEGFRREFEHLPETVYDEFRRLCEDTRRLRQLAEASKDYLQSDNQPLATEWIPSVEEWLMFKLEDQFPEGVQLCIDRDVAAKINVYWLGTCVDNLIRNAVKYGVAPVVLNVSTSDTKLVIEVQDNGVLTSKDWTHLRKPFVSKSGLGLGLTIVESMVGRMGGKMKLIGPPTTFILEIPCETDVATR
;
A
#
# COMPACT_ATOMS: atom_id res chain seq x y z
N MET A 1 -27.99 16.27 19.31
CA MET A 1 -28.31 16.94 18.02
C MET A 1 -27.18 16.75 16.97
N PHE A 2 -26.45 15.62 16.99
CA PHE A 2 -25.20 15.44 16.23
C PHE A 2 -25.23 14.33 15.16
N ASN A 3 -26.41 13.79 14.82
CA ASN A 3 -26.53 12.61 13.93
C ASN A 3 -27.15 12.87 12.54
N LYS A 4 -27.60 14.10 12.23
CA LYS A 4 -28.24 14.38 10.92
C LYS A 4 -27.31 15.00 9.86
N ARG A 5 -26.17 15.59 10.26
CA ARG A 5 -25.23 16.22 9.29
C ARG A 5 -24.27 15.23 8.64
N LEU A 6 -23.93 14.11 9.30
CA LEU A 6 -23.06 13.09 8.72
C LEU A 6 -23.74 12.28 7.61
N PHE A 7 -25.06 12.05 7.74
CA PHE A 7 -25.83 11.26 6.77
C PHE A 7 -26.10 12.01 5.46
N SER A 8 -26.16 13.35 5.51
CA SER A 8 -26.38 14.17 4.31
C SER A 8 -25.16 14.28 3.41
N LEU A 9 -23.94 14.11 3.95
CA LEU A 9 -22.69 14.16 3.19
C LEU A 9 -22.41 12.86 2.41
N PHE A 10 -22.97 11.74 2.85
CA PHE A 10 -22.80 10.45 2.18
C PHE A 10 -23.76 10.26 0.99
N ILE A 11 -24.88 10.98 0.96
CA ILE A 11 -25.91 10.85 -0.10
C ILE A 11 -25.60 11.74 -1.31
N THR A 12 -24.82 12.81 -1.16
CA THR A 12 -24.44 13.70 -2.27
C THR A 12 -23.37 13.13 -3.20
N LEU A 13 -22.77 11.98 -2.91
CA LEU A 13 -21.79 11.33 -3.78
C LEU A 13 -22.41 10.32 -4.78
N LEU A 14 -23.73 10.15 -4.77
CA LEU A 14 -24.46 9.17 -5.58
C LEU A 14 -25.18 9.80 -6.79
N ILE A 15 -24.80 11.02 -7.17
CA ILE A 15 -25.43 11.74 -8.28
C ILE A 15 -24.65 11.48 -9.57
N LEU A 16 -25.35 10.78 -10.48
CA LEU A 16 -25.10 10.58 -11.90
C LEU A 16 -23.90 9.68 -12.26
N PRO A 17 -24.15 8.41 -12.68
CA PRO A 17 -23.22 7.80 -13.61
C PRO A 17 -23.36 8.60 -14.90
N GLN A 18 -22.44 9.54 -15.14
CA GLN A 18 -22.15 9.88 -16.52
C GLN A 18 -21.73 8.55 -17.15
N ILE A 19 -22.58 8.04 -18.05
CA ILE A 19 -22.20 6.96 -18.95
C ILE A 19 -21.09 7.58 -19.80
N ALA A 20 -19.86 7.49 -19.33
CA ALA A 20 -18.69 7.73 -20.14
C ALA A 20 -18.70 6.59 -21.18
N LEU A 21 -19.34 6.83 -22.32
CA LEU A 21 -19.11 6.03 -23.51
C LEU A 21 -17.62 6.19 -23.79
N ALA A 22 -16.87 5.12 -23.54
CA ALA A 22 -15.45 5.10 -23.83
C ALA A 22 -15.33 4.99 -25.35
N ASP A 23 -15.18 6.14 -26.02
CA ASP A 23 -14.92 6.18 -27.46
C ASP A 23 -13.69 5.32 -27.76
N SER A 24 -13.85 4.40 -28.72
CA SER A 24 -12.78 3.55 -29.20
C SER A 24 -11.70 4.38 -29.91
N LEU A 25 -10.49 3.84 -29.98
CA LEU A 25 -9.37 4.56 -30.60
C LEU A 25 -9.64 4.93 -32.09
N PRO A 26 -10.27 4.07 -32.92
CA PRO A 26 -10.70 4.48 -34.26
C PRO A 26 -11.69 5.65 -34.27
N GLU A 27 -12.70 5.66 -33.40
CA GLU A 27 -13.69 6.75 -33.32
C GLU A 27 -13.03 8.09 -32.92
N ARG A 28 -12.02 8.04 -32.04
CA ARG A 28 -11.23 9.22 -31.66
C ARG A 28 -10.40 9.74 -32.83
N ILE A 29 -9.83 8.85 -33.66
CA ILE A 29 -9.09 9.24 -34.87
C ILE A 29 -10.03 9.88 -35.90
N ASP A 30 -11.23 9.32 -36.08
CA ASP A 30 -12.23 9.90 -36.97
C ASP A 30 -12.62 11.31 -36.49
N ARG A 31 -12.93 11.45 -35.21
CA ARG A 31 -13.18 12.75 -34.57
C ARG A 31 -12.00 13.72 -34.72
N PHE A 32 -10.76 13.23 -34.58
CA PHE A 32 -9.56 14.03 -34.79
C PHE A 32 -9.54 14.63 -36.21
N THR A 33 -9.86 13.86 -37.25
CA THR A 33 -9.91 14.38 -38.62
C THR A 33 -11.02 15.41 -38.84
N GLU A 34 -12.12 15.33 -38.09
CA GLU A 34 -13.23 16.29 -38.16
C GLU A 34 -12.90 17.64 -37.51
N LEU A 35 -11.90 17.72 -36.64
CA LEU A 35 -11.48 18.96 -35.97
C LEU A 35 -10.75 19.95 -36.90
N PHE A 36 -10.34 19.52 -38.09
CA PHE A 36 -9.60 20.36 -39.02
C PHE A 36 -10.52 21.20 -39.89
N ASP A 37 -10.22 22.50 -39.98
CA ASP A 37 -10.77 23.37 -41.02
C ASP A 37 -9.86 23.35 -42.25
N TYR A 38 -10.32 22.67 -43.29
CA TYR A 38 -9.57 22.45 -44.53
C TYR A 38 -9.38 23.71 -45.36
N HIS A 39 -10.08 24.80 -45.07
CA HIS A 39 -9.85 26.11 -45.72
C HIS A 39 -8.59 26.80 -45.19
N ASN A 40 -8.15 26.46 -43.98
CA ASN A 40 -6.96 27.04 -43.34
C ASN A 40 -5.72 26.15 -43.51
N ALA A 41 -5.77 25.15 -44.38
CA ALA A 41 -4.61 24.34 -44.70
C ALA A 41 -3.51 25.22 -45.33
N VAL A 42 -2.26 24.97 -44.95
CA VAL A 42 -1.10 25.72 -45.46
C VAL A 42 -1.00 25.55 -46.97
N LYS A 43 -1.19 24.32 -47.44
CA LYS A 43 -1.13 23.92 -48.84
C LYS A 43 -2.08 22.75 -49.11
N SER A 44 -2.47 22.59 -50.37
CA SER A 44 -3.24 21.43 -50.81
C SER A 44 -2.76 20.92 -52.17
N TYR A 45 -2.68 19.61 -52.34
CA TYR A 45 -2.25 18.97 -53.58
C TYR A 45 -3.30 17.97 -54.08
N ASP A 46 -3.63 18.04 -55.37
CA ASP A 46 -4.51 17.04 -56.03
C ASP A 46 -3.72 15.74 -56.25
N ILE A 47 -4.27 14.63 -55.76
CA ILE A 47 -3.65 13.32 -55.81
C ILE A 47 -3.46 12.87 -57.26
N ARG A 48 -4.39 13.19 -58.16
CA ARG A 48 -4.36 12.77 -59.57
C ARG A 48 -3.27 13.50 -60.31
N ASP A 49 -3.12 14.80 -60.06
CA ASP A 49 -2.06 15.61 -60.64
C ASP A 49 -0.69 15.14 -60.15
N MET A 50 -0.55 14.84 -58.85
CA MET A 50 0.66 14.24 -58.30
C MET A 50 0.99 12.89 -58.93
N GLN A 51 0.03 11.96 -59.03
CA GLN A 51 0.25 10.64 -59.63
C GLN A 51 0.60 10.71 -61.13
N SER A 52 0.04 11.69 -61.85
CA SER A 52 0.34 11.90 -63.27
C SER A 52 1.74 12.49 -63.48
N THR A 53 2.19 13.35 -62.56
CA THR A 53 3.48 14.05 -62.64
C THR A 53 4.62 13.19 -62.09
N PHE A 54 4.34 12.39 -61.05
CA PHE A 54 5.28 11.55 -60.34
C PHE A 54 4.79 10.10 -60.30
N PRO A 55 5.11 9.29 -61.32
CA PRO A 55 4.88 7.85 -61.28
C PRO A 55 5.51 7.21 -60.03
N THR A 56 4.85 6.20 -59.45
CA THR A 56 5.29 5.52 -58.21
C THR A 56 6.76 5.09 -58.21
N ARG A 57 7.27 4.62 -59.36
CA ARG A 57 8.67 4.19 -59.52
C ARG A 57 9.67 5.36 -59.42
N LEU A 58 9.24 6.58 -59.68
CA LEU A 58 10.10 7.77 -59.57
C LEU A 58 10.07 8.38 -58.16
N LEU A 59 9.24 7.84 -57.26
CA LEU A 59 9.12 8.24 -55.86
C LEU A 59 9.79 7.22 -54.92
N SER A 60 9.57 5.92 -55.16
CA SER A 60 9.99 4.85 -54.26
C SER A 60 11.52 4.79 -54.08
N PRO A 61 12.05 4.88 -52.84
CA PRO A 61 13.49 4.83 -52.55
C PRO A 61 14.18 3.56 -53.06
N GLU A 62 13.45 2.42 -53.12
CA GLU A 62 13.96 1.16 -53.66
C GLU A 62 14.42 1.28 -55.12
N SER A 63 13.85 2.22 -55.88
CA SER A 63 14.20 2.45 -57.29
C SER A 63 15.61 3.01 -57.48
N MET A 64 16.16 3.66 -56.45
CA MET A 64 17.56 4.11 -56.45
C MET A 64 18.54 2.97 -56.19
N GLN A 65 18.07 1.84 -55.64
CA GLN A 65 18.91 0.69 -55.34
C GLN A 65 19.08 -0.23 -56.57
N PRO A 66 20.17 -1.03 -56.64
CA PRO A 66 20.33 -2.04 -57.66
C PRO A 66 19.19 -3.06 -57.66
N GLN A 67 18.57 -3.28 -58.81
CA GLN A 67 17.38 -4.13 -58.98
C GLN A 67 17.73 -5.62 -59.07
N THR A 68 18.54 -6.12 -58.14
CA THR A 68 19.07 -7.50 -58.13
C THR A 68 17.99 -8.56 -57.93
N ALA A 69 16.85 -8.18 -57.32
CA ALA A 69 15.68 -9.06 -57.19
C ALA A 69 14.94 -9.26 -58.53
N SER A 70 14.95 -8.26 -59.42
CA SER A 70 14.17 -8.24 -60.66
C SER A 70 14.90 -8.84 -61.85
N TYR A 71 16.22 -8.97 -61.79
CA TYR A 71 17.06 -9.43 -62.90
C TYR A 71 18.06 -10.51 -62.45
N PRO A 72 18.36 -11.53 -63.28
CA PRO A 72 19.41 -12.48 -62.97
C PRO A 72 20.77 -11.78 -62.82
N LEU A 73 21.47 -12.06 -61.72
CA LEU A 73 22.74 -11.41 -61.40
C LEU A 73 23.78 -11.51 -62.53
N LYS A 74 23.83 -12.65 -63.22
CA LYS A 74 24.73 -12.89 -64.35
C LYS A 74 24.46 -11.93 -65.52
N ASP A 75 23.18 -11.65 -65.80
CA ASP A 75 22.80 -10.76 -66.90
C ASP A 75 23.10 -9.30 -66.55
N ILE A 76 22.90 -8.90 -65.28
CA ILE A 76 23.32 -7.58 -64.78
C ILE A 76 24.84 -7.41 -64.90
N GLN A 77 25.63 -8.41 -64.53
CA GLN A 77 27.09 -8.38 -64.65
C GLN A 77 27.53 -8.23 -66.11
N GLN A 78 26.91 -8.97 -67.03
CA GLN A 78 27.19 -8.85 -68.47
C GLN A 78 26.81 -7.47 -69.02
N LEU A 79 25.65 -6.96 -68.62
CA LEU A 79 25.20 -5.63 -69.02
C LEU A 79 26.13 -4.53 -68.49
N TYR A 80 26.57 -4.66 -67.24
CA TYR A 80 27.52 -3.73 -66.63
C TYR A 80 28.87 -3.75 -67.35
N GLN A 81 29.42 -4.94 -67.65
CA GLN A 81 30.64 -5.07 -68.46
C GLN A 81 30.46 -4.42 -69.83
N LEU A 82 29.35 -4.71 -70.51
CA LEU A 82 29.03 -4.13 -71.82
C LEU A 82 28.95 -2.60 -71.75
N SER A 83 28.41 -2.02 -70.67
CA SER A 83 28.34 -0.57 -70.51
C SER A 83 29.71 0.10 -70.38
N LYS A 84 30.72 -0.62 -69.86
CA LYS A 84 32.08 -0.12 -69.67
C LYS A 84 32.96 -0.28 -70.90
N THR A 85 32.88 -1.44 -71.56
CA THR A 85 33.74 -1.79 -72.70
C THR A 85 33.11 -1.53 -74.05
N CYS A 86 31.78 -1.37 -74.11
CA CYS A 86 30.98 -1.33 -75.34
C CYS A 86 31.22 -2.52 -76.28
N ASN A 87 31.77 -3.61 -75.75
CA ASN A 87 32.13 -4.83 -76.47
C ASN A 87 32.04 -6.04 -75.53
N GLY A 88 31.56 -7.18 -76.02
CA GLY A 88 31.43 -8.40 -75.21
C GLY A 88 30.23 -9.26 -75.60
N LYS A 89 30.00 -10.31 -74.80
CA LYS A 89 28.86 -11.22 -74.97
C LYS A 89 27.57 -10.52 -74.53
N LEU A 90 26.52 -10.64 -75.35
CA LEU A 90 25.21 -10.07 -75.05
C LEU A 90 24.44 -11.00 -74.10
N PRO A 91 23.75 -10.47 -73.09
CA PRO A 91 22.86 -11.27 -72.26
C PRO A 91 21.64 -11.71 -73.08
N LEU A 92 21.19 -12.96 -72.89
CA LEU A 92 20.17 -13.62 -73.72
C LEU A 92 18.77 -13.61 -73.08
N SER A 93 18.65 -13.17 -71.82
CA SER A 93 17.39 -13.15 -71.10
C SER A 93 16.41 -12.12 -71.68
N PRO A 94 15.13 -12.45 -71.87
CA PRO A 94 14.14 -11.48 -72.36
C PRO A 94 13.94 -10.32 -71.38
N LEU A 95 14.21 -10.52 -70.09
CA LEU A 95 14.07 -9.50 -69.04
C LEU A 95 15.02 -8.32 -69.26
N ILE A 96 16.19 -8.53 -69.86
CA ILE A 96 17.20 -7.49 -70.04
C ILE A 96 17.09 -6.76 -71.38
N THR A 97 16.06 -7.04 -72.19
CA THR A 97 15.92 -6.51 -73.56
C THR A 97 15.95 -4.98 -73.59
N GLU A 98 15.16 -4.33 -72.73
CA GLU A 98 15.10 -2.87 -72.63
C GLU A 98 16.43 -2.27 -72.11
N PRO A 99 17.02 -2.75 -70.99
CA PRO A 99 18.33 -2.29 -70.57
C PRO A 99 19.42 -2.48 -71.63
N LEU A 100 19.37 -3.57 -72.40
CA LEU A 100 20.31 -3.85 -73.48
C LEU A 100 20.18 -2.84 -74.63
N VAL A 101 18.95 -2.47 -75.00
CA VAL A 101 18.69 -1.41 -75.99
C VAL A 101 19.30 -0.08 -75.52
N PHE A 102 19.08 0.28 -74.26
CA PHE A 102 19.66 1.49 -73.66
C PHE A 102 21.19 1.47 -73.69
N THR A 103 21.83 0.42 -73.18
CA THR A 103 23.30 0.30 -73.14
C THR A 103 23.90 0.37 -74.55
N ARG A 104 23.28 -0.29 -75.53
CA ARG A 104 23.72 -0.22 -76.93
C ARG A 104 23.57 1.18 -77.51
N ALA A 105 22.49 1.88 -77.18
CA ALA A 105 22.27 3.24 -77.66
C ALA A 105 23.34 4.20 -77.13
N ILE A 106 23.66 4.11 -75.83
CA ILE A 106 24.75 4.85 -75.21
C ILE A 106 26.10 4.53 -75.88
N CYS A 107 26.42 3.25 -76.09
CA CYS A 107 27.69 2.85 -76.70
C CYS A 107 27.84 3.31 -78.16
N LYS A 108 26.76 3.29 -78.94
CA LYS A 108 26.78 3.70 -80.36
C LYS A 108 26.58 5.20 -80.58
N GLY A 109 26.24 5.95 -79.53
CA GLY A 109 25.88 7.37 -79.65
C GLY A 109 24.55 7.61 -80.37
N SER A 110 23.64 6.63 -80.39
CA SER A 110 22.33 6.82 -81.02
C SER A 110 21.39 7.57 -80.07
N LYS A 111 20.70 8.60 -80.59
CA LYS A 111 19.76 9.39 -79.78
C LYS A 111 18.52 8.59 -79.40
N LEU A 112 18.16 8.61 -78.12
CA LEU A 112 16.90 8.09 -77.61
C LEU A 112 15.87 9.23 -77.52
N THR A 113 14.68 9.02 -78.06
CA THR A 113 13.62 10.05 -78.03
C THR A 113 12.93 10.09 -76.67
N SER A 114 12.34 11.23 -76.29
CA SER A 114 11.49 11.35 -75.09
C SER A 114 10.38 10.28 -75.03
N ARG A 115 9.87 9.85 -76.19
CA ARG A 115 8.87 8.76 -76.28
C ARG A 115 9.43 7.41 -75.83
N TRP A 116 10.72 7.14 -76.04
CA TRP A 116 11.35 5.91 -75.54
C TRP A 116 11.29 5.87 -74.02
N PHE A 117 11.67 6.95 -73.33
CA PHE A 117 11.61 7.05 -71.87
C PHE A 117 10.17 6.97 -71.34
N SER A 118 9.19 7.56 -72.02
CA SER A 118 7.77 7.44 -71.61
C SER A 118 7.21 6.02 -71.68
N ARG A 119 7.81 5.16 -72.51
CA ARG A 119 7.37 3.77 -72.73
C ARG A 119 8.27 2.75 -72.02
N SER A 120 9.39 3.19 -71.46
CA SER A 120 10.34 2.33 -70.77
C SER A 120 9.85 2.04 -69.35
N ALA A 121 10.52 1.11 -68.68
CA ALA A 121 10.30 0.83 -67.28
C ALA A 121 10.77 1.96 -66.34
N LEU A 122 11.39 3.02 -66.89
CA LEU A 122 12.03 4.16 -66.22
C LEU A 122 13.31 3.81 -65.45
N ILE A 123 13.29 2.71 -64.69
CA ILE A 123 14.35 2.31 -63.75
C ILE A 123 15.41 1.45 -64.45
N HIS A 124 16.67 1.84 -64.29
CA HIS A 124 17.82 1.09 -64.77
C HIS A 124 18.13 -0.09 -63.82
N PRO A 125 18.55 -1.29 -64.32
CA PRO A 125 18.83 -2.44 -63.46
C PRO A 125 19.87 -2.20 -62.36
N GLY A 126 20.77 -1.25 -62.58
CA GLY A 126 21.79 -0.83 -61.60
C GLY A 126 21.33 0.23 -60.59
N GLY A 127 20.03 0.51 -60.49
CA GLY A 127 19.48 1.59 -59.66
C GLY A 127 19.49 2.95 -60.37
N GLY A 128 18.54 3.80 -59.98
CA GLY A 128 18.28 5.09 -60.61
C GLY A 128 17.58 4.95 -61.95
N THR A 129 17.42 6.05 -62.68
CA THR A 129 16.67 6.05 -63.94
C THR A 129 17.54 5.97 -65.18
N TYR A 130 16.96 5.49 -66.29
CA TYR A 130 17.57 5.62 -67.61
C TYR A 130 17.75 7.08 -68.02
N ALA A 131 16.81 7.94 -67.64
CA ALA A 131 16.82 9.36 -67.98
C ALA A 131 18.04 10.04 -67.34
N ALA A 132 18.29 9.85 -66.05
CA ALA A 132 19.42 10.45 -65.36
C ALA A 132 20.77 10.03 -65.98
N ARG A 133 20.95 8.72 -66.21
CA ARG A 133 22.16 8.18 -66.87
C ARG A 133 22.34 8.67 -68.31
N TYR A 134 21.24 8.95 -69.02
CA TYR A 134 21.29 9.50 -70.37
C TYR A 134 21.72 10.97 -70.34
N VAL A 135 21.17 11.75 -69.40
CA VAL A 135 21.50 13.17 -69.23
C VAL A 135 22.95 13.37 -68.77
N GLU A 136 23.50 12.47 -67.94
CA GLU A 136 24.93 12.48 -67.61
C GLU A 136 25.84 12.50 -68.86
N LYS A 137 25.39 11.86 -69.95
CA LYS A 137 26.11 11.82 -71.23
C LYS A 137 25.69 12.94 -72.19
N TYR A 138 24.44 13.39 -72.12
CA TYR A 138 23.84 14.42 -72.98
C TYR A 138 23.16 15.49 -72.11
N PRO A 139 23.91 16.41 -71.49
CA PRO A 139 23.38 17.41 -70.56
C PRO A 139 22.30 18.31 -71.16
N GLU A 140 22.30 18.50 -72.48
CA GLU A 140 21.33 19.31 -73.20
C GLU A 140 19.88 18.77 -73.13
N GLU A 141 19.70 17.50 -72.77
CA GLU A 141 18.38 16.85 -72.65
C GLU A 141 17.82 16.88 -71.21
N GLN A 142 18.48 17.57 -70.26
CA GLN A 142 18.04 17.66 -68.86
C GLN A 142 16.59 18.15 -68.74
N GLU A 143 16.26 19.28 -69.39
CA GLU A 143 14.91 19.87 -69.30
C GLU A 143 13.81 18.99 -69.92
N THR A 144 14.14 18.23 -70.97
CA THR A 144 13.16 17.38 -71.67
C THR A 144 12.93 16.05 -70.94
N LEU A 145 13.94 15.56 -70.22
CA LEU A 145 13.93 14.26 -69.57
C LEU A 145 13.72 14.31 -68.06
N LYS A 146 13.76 15.48 -67.41
CA LYS A 146 13.56 15.64 -65.95
C LYS A 146 12.33 14.92 -65.40
N LYS A 147 11.22 14.93 -66.15
CA LYS A 147 9.97 14.24 -65.76
C LYS A 147 10.07 12.71 -65.68
N TYR A 148 11.08 12.10 -66.28
CA TYR A 148 11.32 10.65 -66.24
C TYR A 148 12.45 10.27 -65.27
N MET A 149 13.02 11.25 -64.57
CA MET A 149 14.04 11.04 -63.54
C MET A 149 13.39 10.84 -62.17
N HIS A 150 14.07 10.05 -61.33
CA HIS A 150 13.66 9.87 -59.93
C HIS A 150 13.74 11.20 -59.19
N ILE A 151 12.88 11.46 -58.20
CA ILE A 151 12.86 12.74 -57.48
C ILE A 151 14.21 13.12 -56.87
N GLN A 152 14.97 12.12 -56.38
CA GLN A 152 16.32 12.30 -55.81
C GLN A 152 17.40 12.60 -56.86
N GLU A 153 17.16 12.29 -58.14
CA GLU A 153 18.08 12.58 -59.25
C GLU A 153 17.81 13.96 -59.88
N ARG A 154 16.68 14.60 -59.57
CA ARG A 154 16.33 15.93 -60.09
C ARG A 154 17.07 17.01 -59.31
N GLU A 155 17.49 18.06 -60.01
CA GLU A 155 18.01 19.27 -59.38
C GLU A 155 16.93 19.91 -58.49
N GLU A 156 17.36 20.62 -57.46
CA GLU A 156 16.45 21.32 -56.57
C GLU A 156 15.98 22.60 -57.27
N ASP A 157 14.69 22.65 -57.57
CA ASP A 157 14.04 23.80 -58.18
C ASP A 157 13.37 24.61 -57.07
N GLN A 158 13.75 25.89 -56.92
CA GLN A 158 13.17 26.76 -55.90
C GLN A 158 11.69 27.08 -56.17
N ASP A 159 11.25 26.90 -57.42
CA ASP A 159 9.87 27.16 -57.83
C ASP A 159 8.95 25.93 -57.66
N ASP A 160 9.50 24.72 -57.52
CA ASP A 160 8.75 23.47 -57.33
C ASP A 160 8.76 23.03 -55.85
N GLU A 161 7.92 23.70 -55.06
CA GLU A 161 7.76 23.40 -53.64
C GLU A 161 7.32 21.96 -53.37
N LEU A 162 6.52 21.36 -54.25
CA LEU A 162 6.06 19.98 -54.11
C LEU A 162 7.21 19.00 -54.28
N LEU A 163 8.07 19.20 -55.30
CA LEU A 163 9.27 18.39 -55.47
C LEU A 163 10.20 18.52 -54.26
N SER A 164 10.37 19.73 -53.71
CA SER A 164 11.18 19.94 -52.50
C SER A 164 10.61 19.15 -51.31
N SER A 165 9.30 19.22 -51.08
CA SER A 165 8.61 18.42 -50.04
C SER A 165 8.79 16.92 -50.26
N LEU A 166 8.62 16.41 -51.49
CA LEU A 166 8.78 14.99 -51.80
C LEU A 166 10.22 14.51 -51.61
N LYS A 167 11.21 15.33 -51.95
CA LYS A 167 12.63 14.99 -51.76
C LYS A 167 13.03 14.91 -50.30
N SER A 168 12.35 15.64 -49.41
CA SER A 168 12.65 15.65 -47.98
C SER A 168 11.95 14.59 -47.15
N MET A 169 11.03 13.84 -47.73
CA MET A 169 10.34 12.73 -47.08
C MET A 169 11.28 11.54 -46.86
N ASP A 170 11.14 10.88 -45.72
CA ASP A 170 11.77 9.59 -45.47
C ASP A 170 11.03 8.45 -46.21
N GLU A 171 11.59 7.24 -46.14
CA GLU A 171 11.07 6.07 -46.85
C GLU A 171 9.64 5.72 -46.44
N ASP A 172 9.34 5.73 -45.14
CA ASP A 172 8.01 5.43 -44.63
C ASP A 172 6.97 6.47 -45.02
N THR A 173 7.35 7.76 -45.05
CA THR A 173 6.46 8.83 -45.51
C THR A 173 6.15 8.68 -47.00
N ILE A 174 7.16 8.39 -47.84
CA ILE A 174 6.95 8.13 -49.26
C ILE A 174 6.06 6.90 -49.48
N ASN A 175 6.28 5.83 -48.72
CA ASN A 175 5.45 4.62 -48.80
C ASN A 175 3.99 4.89 -48.35
N ALA A 176 3.79 5.73 -47.34
CA ALA A 176 2.46 6.18 -46.91
C ALA A 176 1.77 7.01 -48.01
N LEU A 177 2.50 7.90 -48.69
CA LEU A 177 1.98 8.67 -49.81
C LEU A 177 1.60 7.76 -51.00
N ILE A 178 2.49 6.83 -51.39
CA ILE A 178 2.28 5.89 -52.50
C ILE A 178 1.06 4.99 -52.25
N SER A 179 0.89 4.50 -51.00
CA SER A 179 -0.26 3.67 -50.62
C SER A 179 -1.57 4.45 -50.54
N GLY A 180 -1.53 5.78 -50.66
CA GLY A 180 -2.70 6.65 -50.58
C GLY A 180 -3.28 6.74 -49.18
N ALA A 181 -2.43 6.67 -48.15
CA ALA A 181 -2.83 6.69 -46.75
C ALA A 181 -3.71 7.92 -46.42
N ASN A 182 -4.70 7.73 -45.55
CA ASN A 182 -5.59 8.83 -45.16
C ASN A 182 -4.87 9.96 -44.43
N MET A 183 -3.74 9.64 -43.79
CA MET A 183 -2.91 10.60 -43.08
C MET A 183 -1.48 10.07 -42.94
N PHE A 184 -0.51 10.97 -42.89
CA PHE A 184 0.88 10.69 -42.56
C PHE A 184 1.59 11.97 -42.12
N LEU A 185 2.71 11.84 -41.42
CA LEU A 185 3.51 12.96 -40.94
C LEU A 185 4.76 13.13 -41.80
N GLU A 186 5.01 14.34 -42.29
CA GLU A 186 6.25 14.73 -42.96
C GLU A 186 6.97 15.74 -42.07
N LYS A 187 8.00 15.30 -41.35
CA LYS A 187 8.69 16.09 -40.31
C LYS A 187 7.72 16.64 -39.26
N ASP A 188 7.38 17.93 -39.33
CA ASP A 188 6.47 18.62 -38.41
C ASP A 188 5.10 18.89 -39.06
N ASN A 189 4.92 18.56 -40.34
CA ASN A 189 3.70 18.81 -41.11
C ASN A 189 2.84 17.55 -41.18
N LEU A 190 1.54 17.69 -40.89
CA LEU A 190 0.58 16.60 -41.05
C LEU A 190 -0.10 16.71 -42.42
N TRP A 191 -0.01 15.63 -43.20
CA TRP A 191 -0.73 15.48 -44.45
C TRP A 191 -2.01 14.72 -44.19
N LEU A 192 -3.16 15.35 -44.47
CA LEU A 192 -4.50 14.76 -44.33
C LEU A 192 -5.18 14.64 -45.68
N ARG A 193 -5.63 13.43 -46.00
CA ARG A 193 -6.40 13.17 -47.21
C ARG A 193 -7.88 13.46 -46.97
N ARG A 194 -8.49 14.25 -47.84
CA ARG A 194 -9.95 14.40 -47.90
C ARG A 194 -10.41 14.40 -49.36
N GLY A 195 -11.09 13.32 -49.75
CA GLY A 195 -11.43 13.07 -51.15
C GLY A 195 -10.17 12.84 -52.01
N ASP A 196 -10.01 13.67 -53.04
CA ASP A 196 -8.92 13.60 -54.01
C ASP A 196 -7.77 14.59 -53.72
N TYR A 197 -7.78 15.23 -52.54
CA TYR A 197 -6.76 16.18 -52.13
C TYR A 197 -6.05 15.75 -50.86
N TYR A 198 -4.75 16.05 -50.77
CA TYR A 198 -4.03 16.14 -49.51
C TYR A 198 -3.97 17.58 -49.05
N TYR A 199 -4.24 17.80 -47.77
CA TYR A 199 -4.17 19.09 -47.09
C TYR A 199 -3.07 19.04 -46.03
N ILE A 200 -2.27 20.09 -45.96
CA ILE A 200 -1.09 20.14 -45.10
C ILE A 200 -1.35 21.10 -43.94
N PHE A 201 -1.09 20.64 -42.73
CA PHE A 201 -1.25 21.40 -41.50
C PHE A 201 0.05 21.43 -40.69
N ASP A 202 0.39 22.61 -40.18
CA ASP A 202 1.54 22.80 -39.30
C ASP A 202 1.34 22.14 -37.94
N LYS A 203 2.46 21.91 -37.25
CA LYS A 203 2.54 21.30 -35.92
C LYS A 203 1.59 21.89 -34.90
N ASP A 204 1.50 23.21 -34.85
CA ASP A 204 0.70 23.90 -33.84
C ASP A 204 -0.79 23.52 -33.95
N ILE A 205 -1.29 23.38 -35.18
CA ILE A 205 -2.68 23.04 -35.45
C ILE A 205 -2.96 21.58 -35.13
N TRP A 206 -2.13 20.66 -35.66
CA TRP A 206 -2.42 19.25 -35.49
C TRP A 206 -2.14 18.76 -34.08
N SER A 207 -1.13 19.29 -33.39
CA SER A 207 -0.83 18.89 -32.00
C SER A 207 -1.97 19.28 -31.04
N GLU A 208 -2.53 20.49 -31.17
CA GLU A 208 -3.70 20.92 -30.38
C GLU A 208 -4.91 20.02 -30.64
N ASN A 209 -5.14 19.63 -31.90
CA ASN A 209 -6.24 18.73 -32.25
C ASN A 209 -6.03 17.30 -31.72
N VAL A 210 -4.79 16.81 -31.64
CA VAL A 210 -4.44 15.52 -31.02
C VAL A 210 -4.80 15.52 -29.53
N GLU A 211 -4.41 16.57 -28.80
CA GLU A 211 -4.75 16.73 -27.36
C GLU A 211 -6.28 16.82 -27.15
N LYS A 212 -6.99 17.59 -27.99
CA LYS A 212 -8.46 17.68 -27.94
C LYS A 212 -9.15 16.33 -28.18
N ALA A 213 -8.57 15.45 -28.98
CA ALA A 213 -9.07 14.10 -29.22
C ALA A 213 -8.67 13.10 -28.12
N GLY A 214 -7.83 13.50 -27.17
CA GLY A 214 -7.27 12.64 -26.12
C GLY A 214 -6.44 11.50 -26.72
N LEU A 215 -5.68 11.82 -27.77
CA LEU A 215 -4.81 10.89 -28.48
C LEU A 215 -3.35 11.25 -28.22
N SER A 216 -2.45 10.30 -28.43
CA SER A 216 -1.02 10.55 -28.53
C SER A 216 -0.50 9.99 -29.85
N LEU A 217 0.41 10.76 -30.45
CA LEU A 217 0.98 10.49 -31.76
C LEU A 217 2.46 10.15 -31.61
N THR A 218 2.87 9.03 -32.21
CA THR A 218 4.28 8.66 -32.39
C THR A 218 4.51 8.23 -33.83
N LEU A 219 5.68 8.52 -34.40
CA LEU A 219 6.09 7.95 -35.68
C LEU A 219 6.23 6.43 -35.52
N ALA A 220 5.83 5.68 -36.54
CA ALA A 220 5.86 4.22 -36.51
C ALA A 220 7.29 3.71 -36.25
N PRO A 221 7.54 3.02 -35.13
CA PRO A 221 8.87 2.53 -34.82
C PRO A 221 9.19 1.25 -35.60
N ASP A 222 10.43 1.12 -36.09
CA ASP A 222 10.92 -0.10 -36.78
C ASP A 222 10.77 -1.38 -35.93
N ASN A 223 10.71 -1.28 -34.60
CA ASN A 223 10.77 -2.41 -33.66
C ASN A 223 9.73 -2.35 -32.52
N GLY A 224 8.73 -1.46 -32.59
CA GLY A 224 7.71 -1.31 -31.54
C GLY A 224 6.33 -1.85 -31.95
N SER A 225 5.48 -2.19 -30.99
CA SER A 225 4.11 -2.62 -31.27
C SER A 225 3.22 -1.40 -31.57
N CYS A 226 2.86 -1.23 -32.83
CA CYS A 226 1.86 -0.25 -33.26
C CYS A 226 0.51 -0.95 -33.44
N PHE A 227 -0.43 -0.76 -32.50
CA PHE A 227 -1.73 -1.43 -32.55
C PHE A 227 -2.66 -0.84 -33.62
N VAL A 228 -2.66 0.49 -33.77
CA VAL A 228 -3.46 1.19 -34.78
C VAL A 228 -2.56 2.15 -35.55
N GLN A 229 -2.19 1.72 -36.75
CA GLN A 229 -1.35 2.47 -37.68
C GLN A 229 -2.20 3.15 -38.75
N ARG A 230 -1.88 4.40 -39.07
CA ARG A 230 -2.42 5.15 -40.22
C ARG A 230 -1.25 5.84 -40.93
N GLY A 231 -0.90 5.39 -42.14
CA GLY A 231 0.32 5.83 -42.81
C GLY A 231 1.56 5.47 -42.00
N ASN A 232 2.43 6.44 -41.74
CA ASN A 232 3.60 6.30 -40.86
C ASN A 232 3.32 6.73 -39.40
N ILE A 233 2.05 6.93 -39.03
CA ILE A 233 1.63 7.38 -37.70
C ILE A 233 1.10 6.20 -36.88
N CYS A 234 1.57 6.09 -35.65
CA CYS A 234 1.05 5.19 -34.63
C CYS A 234 0.24 5.96 -33.60
N TRP A 235 -1.03 5.58 -33.50
CA TRP A 235 -2.00 6.20 -32.61
C TRP A 235 -2.12 5.42 -31.30
N ASN A 236 -2.01 6.14 -30.20
CA ASN A 236 -2.21 5.60 -28.86
C ASN A 236 -3.19 6.49 -28.07
N LEU A 237 -3.79 5.94 -27.01
CA LEU A 237 -4.57 6.74 -26.08
C LEU A 237 -3.63 7.62 -25.25
N GLU A 238 -4.05 8.83 -24.95
CA GLU A 238 -3.31 9.71 -24.04
C GLU A 238 -3.36 9.14 -22.62
N ASP A 239 -2.20 8.81 -22.04
CA ASP A 239 -2.12 8.10 -20.77
C ASP A 239 -2.10 9.07 -19.57
N HIS A 240 -3.28 9.35 -19.00
CA HIS A 240 -3.38 10.06 -17.72
C HIS A 240 -3.12 9.16 -16.49
N SER A 241 -2.62 7.92 -16.66
CA SER A 241 -2.37 6.99 -15.54
C SER A 241 -1.47 7.59 -14.47
N GLN A 242 -0.52 8.46 -14.84
CA GLN A 242 0.38 9.11 -13.89
C GLN A 242 -0.37 10.05 -12.93
N VAL A 243 -1.28 10.87 -13.44
CA VAL A 243 -2.06 11.82 -12.62
C VAL A 243 -2.98 11.05 -11.67
N LEU A 244 -3.66 10.01 -12.18
CA LEU A 244 -4.51 9.14 -11.38
C LEU A 244 -3.70 8.41 -10.30
N ARG A 245 -2.53 7.87 -10.65
CA ARG A 245 -1.63 7.18 -9.71
C ARG A 245 -1.11 8.11 -8.62
N ILE A 246 -0.69 9.33 -8.97
CA ILE A 246 -0.23 10.33 -8.00
C ILE A 246 -1.39 10.72 -7.07
N SER A 247 -2.58 10.98 -7.61
CA SER A 247 -3.75 11.33 -6.80
C SER A 247 -4.13 10.21 -5.82
N MET A 248 -4.04 8.94 -6.24
CA MET A 248 -4.29 7.78 -5.39
C MET A 248 -3.28 7.67 -4.25
N ILE A 249 -1.98 7.88 -4.52
CA ILE A 249 -0.93 7.85 -3.49
C ILE A 249 -1.15 8.95 -2.45
N VAL A 250 -1.45 10.17 -2.89
CA VAL A 250 -1.74 11.31 -2.00
C VAL A 250 -2.93 10.99 -1.08
N LEU A 251 -4.00 10.40 -1.63
CA LEU A 251 -5.20 10.06 -0.87
C LEU A 251 -4.94 9.00 0.21
N VAL A 252 -4.07 8.02 -0.10
CA VAL A 252 -3.66 6.98 0.86
C VAL A 252 -2.84 7.60 2.00
N ILE A 253 -1.86 8.45 1.68
CA ILE A 253 -1.02 9.12 2.69
C ILE A 253 -1.88 9.99 3.61
N ALA A 254 -2.82 10.76 3.04
CA ALA A 254 -3.73 11.60 3.80
C ALA A 254 -4.57 10.79 4.79
N ASN A 255 -5.10 9.63 4.37
CA ASN A 255 -5.85 8.73 5.26
C ASN A 255 -4.99 8.15 6.39
N ILE A 256 -3.76 7.73 6.09
CA ILE A 256 -2.83 7.20 7.09
C ILE A 256 -2.52 8.28 8.15
N MET A 257 -2.24 9.52 7.73
CA MET A 257 -2.01 10.63 8.66
C MET A 257 -3.22 10.90 9.55
N LEU A 258 -4.44 10.83 8.99
CA LEU A 258 -5.67 11.07 9.74
C LEU A 258 -5.89 10.00 10.82
N VAL A 259 -5.68 8.72 10.48
CA VAL A 259 -5.78 7.59 11.42
C VAL A 259 -4.70 7.67 12.49
N ALA A 260 -3.46 7.97 12.12
CA ALA A 260 -2.35 8.13 13.06
C ALA A 260 -2.59 9.29 14.03
N GLY A 261 -3.05 10.44 13.52
CA GLY A 261 -3.43 11.60 14.32
C GLY A 261 -4.55 11.27 15.31
N TRP A 262 -5.58 10.55 14.88
CA TRP A 262 -6.66 10.09 15.75
C TRP A 262 -6.17 9.13 16.84
N ALA A 263 -5.30 8.18 16.50
CA ALA A 263 -4.73 7.24 17.45
C ALA A 263 -3.89 7.94 18.53
N VAL A 264 -3.02 8.87 18.13
CA VAL A 264 -2.21 9.68 19.07
C VAL A 264 -3.08 10.52 19.97
N TYR A 265 -4.10 11.19 19.42
CA TYR A 265 -5.04 11.98 20.21
C TYR A 265 -5.74 11.13 21.26
N ARG A 266 -6.27 9.97 20.86
CA ARG A 266 -7.00 9.06 21.76
C ARG A 266 -6.09 8.48 22.84
N TRP A 267 -4.85 8.15 22.50
CA TRP A 267 -3.83 7.69 23.45
C TRP A 267 -3.52 8.73 24.52
N ASN A 268 -3.28 9.98 24.11
CA ASN A 268 -2.97 11.07 25.03
C ASN A 268 -4.13 11.37 25.98
N SER A 269 -5.37 11.40 25.45
CA SER A 269 -6.58 11.61 26.26
C SER A 269 -6.74 10.51 27.33
N LYS A 270 -6.55 9.24 26.97
CA LYS A 270 -6.60 8.13 27.94
C LYS A 270 -5.51 8.20 28.99
N ARG A 271 -4.28 8.60 28.62
CA ARG A 271 -3.18 8.81 29.57
C ARG A 271 -3.51 9.92 30.57
N GLN A 272 -4.09 11.02 30.14
CA GLN A 272 -4.48 12.12 31.03
C GLN A 272 -5.57 11.69 32.02
N GLU A 273 -6.57 10.95 31.55
CA GLU A 273 -7.63 10.41 32.40
C GLU A 273 -7.05 9.51 33.51
N MET A 274 -6.16 8.57 33.16
CA MET A 274 -5.53 7.67 34.13
C MET A 274 -4.66 8.42 35.15
N LYS A 275 -3.84 9.38 34.69
CA LYS A 275 -3.01 10.21 35.59
C LYS A 275 -3.85 11.01 36.58
N SER A 276 -4.96 11.59 36.12
CA SER A 276 -5.86 12.37 36.97
C SER A 276 -6.52 11.51 38.06
N ARG A 277 -6.97 10.29 37.71
CA ARG A 277 -7.56 9.34 38.67
C ARG A 277 -6.54 8.88 39.71
N MET A 278 -5.31 8.60 39.29
CA MET A 278 -4.24 8.16 40.19
C MET A 278 -3.83 9.27 41.16
N LEU A 279 -3.73 10.52 40.69
CA LEU A 279 -3.44 11.68 41.53
C LEU A 279 -4.54 11.92 42.57
N VAL A 280 -5.81 11.80 42.18
CA VAL A 280 -6.94 11.93 43.11
C VAL A 280 -6.93 10.83 44.17
N LEU A 281 -6.66 9.57 43.78
CA LEU A 281 -6.57 8.46 44.73
C LEU A 281 -5.38 8.60 45.69
N GLN A 282 -4.24 9.12 45.21
CA GLN A 282 -3.05 9.37 46.02
C GLN A 282 -3.30 10.47 47.05
N ILE A 283 -3.98 11.56 46.67
CA ILE A 283 -4.36 12.63 47.60
C ILE A 283 -5.38 12.11 48.63
N LEU A 284 -6.41 11.38 48.21
CA LEU A 284 -7.40 10.80 49.12
C LEU A 284 -6.75 9.86 50.15
N THR A 285 -5.77 9.06 49.73
CA THR A 285 -5.05 8.14 50.64
C THR A 285 -4.14 8.90 51.60
N HIS A 286 -3.57 10.03 51.17
CA HIS A 286 -2.78 10.91 52.04
C HIS A 286 -3.66 11.57 53.10
N GLU A 287 -4.80 12.13 52.70
CA GLU A 287 -5.74 12.83 53.61
C GLU A 287 -6.46 11.90 54.57
N LEU A 288 -6.62 10.61 54.23
CA LEU A 288 -7.19 9.59 55.14
C LEU A 288 -6.18 9.09 56.19
N ARG A 289 -4.88 9.21 55.95
CA ARG A 289 -3.85 8.71 56.88
C ARG A 289 -3.85 9.50 58.20
N THR A 290 -4.00 10.81 58.10
CA THR A 290 -3.99 11.73 59.25
C THR A 290 -5.12 11.46 60.25
N PRO A 291 -6.40 11.35 59.84
CA PRO A 291 -7.47 11.00 60.77
C PRO A 291 -7.35 9.56 61.30
N ILE A 292 -6.86 8.61 60.50
CA ILE A 292 -6.63 7.23 60.97
C ILE A 292 -5.53 7.16 62.03
N ALA A 293 -4.44 7.91 61.85
CA ALA A 293 -3.36 8.02 62.84
C ALA A 293 -3.86 8.68 64.14
N SER A 294 -4.67 9.74 64.02
CA SER A 294 -5.31 10.38 65.17
C SER A 294 -6.24 9.41 65.93
N LEU A 295 -7.11 8.68 65.22
CA LEU A 295 -7.97 7.65 65.81
C LEU A 295 -7.15 6.55 66.49
N SER A 296 -6.06 6.10 65.86
CA SER A 296 -5.15 5.10 66.42
C SER A 296 -4.53 5.56 67.74
N LEU A 297 -4.12 6.82 67.84
CA LEU A 297 -3.56 7.38 69.07
C LEU A 297 -4.60 7.51 70.17
N THR A 298 -5.82 7.95 69.83
CA THR A 298 -6.92 8.04 70.79
C THR A 298 -7.30 6.67 71.35
N VAL A 299 -7.39 5.66 70.49
CA VAL A 299 -7.68 4.28 70.88
C VAL A 299 -6.53 3.68 71.70
N GLU A 300 -5.27 3.92 71.34
CA GLU A 300 -4.12 3.47 72.14
C GLU A 300 -4.07 4.14 73.52
N GLY A 301 -4.51 5.40 73.62
CA GLY A 301 -4.67 6.11 74.90
C GLY A 301 -5.67 5.41 75.81
N PHE A 302 -6.85 5.08 75.29
CA PHE A 302 -7.86 4.31 76.03
C PHE A 302 -7.39 2.89 76.36
N ARG A 303 -6.53 2.27 75.53
CA ARG A 303 -5.93 0.95 75.81
C ARG A 303 -5.03 0.97 77.05
N ARG A 304 -4.50 2.13 77.46
CA ARG A 304 -3.70 2.25 78.70
C ARG A 304 -4.56 2.33 79.95
N GLU A 305 -5.83 2.67 79.82
CA GLU A 305 -6.83 2.74 80.91
C GLU A 305 -7.78 1.52 80.89
N PHE A 306 -7.41 0.46 80.14
CA PHE A 306 -8.24 -0.71 79.89
C PHE A 306 -8.69 -1.46 81.15
N GLU A 307 -7.90 -1.40 82.22
CA GLU A 307 -8.23 -2.03 83.51
C GLU A 307 -9.30 -1.27 84.31
N HIS A 308 -9.66 -0.04 83.90
CA HIS A 308 -10.62 0.82 84.60
C HIS A 308 -11.94 1.02 83.83
N LEU A 309 -12.09 0.36 82.68
CA LEU A 309 -13.32 0.40 81.87
C LEU A 309 -14.38 -0.55 82.44
N PRO A 310 -15.68 -0.24 82.34
CA PRO A 310 -16.74 -1.16 82.76
C PRO A 310 -16.80 -2.42 81.88
N GLU A 311 -17.07 -3.59 82.48
CA GLU A 311 -17.18 -4.90 81.79
C GLU A 311 -18.08 -4.86 80.54
N THR A 312 -19.13 -4.03 80.57
CA THR A 312 -20.11 -3.87 79.50
C THR A 312 -19.60 -3.18 78.23
N VAL A 313 -18.38 -2.64 78.22
CA VAL A 313 -17.82 -1.85 77.09
C VAL A 313 -16.54 -2.47 76.52
N TYR A 314 -16.07 -3.58 77.11
CA TYR A 314 -14.82 -4.23 76.69
C TYR A 314 -14.88 -4.77 75.28
N ASP A 315 -16.00 -5.37 74.89
CA ASP A 315 -16.17 -5.96 73.56
C ASP A 315 -16.25 -4.87 72.49
N GLU A 316 -16.95 -3.76 72.75
CA GLU A 316 -17.00 -2.60 71.86
C GLU A 316 -15.64 -1.95 71.69
N PHE A 317 -14.88 -1.81 72.78
CA PHE A 317 -13.57 -1.20 72.75
C PHE A 317 -12.51 -2.10 72.09
N ARG A 318 -12.58 -3.42 72.31
CA ARG A 318 -11.78 -4.41 71.60
C ARG A 318 -12.05 -4.36 70.09
N ARG A 319 -13.32 -4.31 69.68
CA ARG A 319 -13.70 -4.14 68.27
C ARG A 319 -13.18 -2.83 67.68
N LEU A 320 -13.25 -1.72 68.44
CA LEU A 320 -12.71 -0.43 68.00
C LEU A 320 -11.19 -0.48 67.78
N CYS A 321 -10.45 -1.19 68.65
CA CYS A 321 -9.00 -1.41 68.49
C CYS A 321 -8.69 -2.22 67.22
N GLU A 322 -9.44 -3.30 66.99
CA GLU A 322 -9.30 -4.15 65.81
C GLU A 322 -9.64 -3.40 64.51
N ASP A 323 -10.74 -2.64 64.49
CA ASP A 323 -11.15 -1.82 63.35
C ASP A 323 -10.14 -0.71 63.05
N THR A 324 -9.58 -0.07 64.08
CA THR A 324 -8.56 0.97 63.90
C THR A 324 -7.26 0.39 63.33
N ARG A 325 -6.82 -0.77 63.84
CA ARG A 325 -5.67 -1.51 63.30
C ARG A 325 -5.89 -1.90 61.84
N ARG A 326 -7.10 -2.38 61.51
CA ARG A 326 -7.50 -2.74 60.14
C ARG A 326 -7.53 -1.54 59.20
N LEU A 327 -8.05 -0.39 59.65
CA LEU A 327 -8.03 0.86 58.89
C LEU A 327 -6.60 1.33 58.59
N ARG A 328 -5.70 1.23 59.58
CA ARG A 328 -4.29 1.56 59.39
C ARG A 328 -3.63 0.66 58.35
N GLN A 329 -3.84 -0.65 58.46
CA GLN A 329 -3.35 -1.63 57.49
C GLN A 329 -3.90 -1.40 56.07
N LEU A 330 -5.18 -1.05 55.94
CA LEU A 330 -5.79 -0.71 54.65
C LEU A 330 -5.24 0.59 54.06
N ALA A 331 -4.93 1.59 54.88
CA ALA A 331 -4.33 2.84 54.43
C ALA A 331 -2.87 2.64 53.97
N GLU A 332 -2.10 1.82 54.67
CA GLU A 332 -0.73 1.42 54.28
C GLU A 332 -0.74 0.55 53.01
N ALA A 333 -1.64 -0.42 52.93
CA ALA A 333 -1.91 -1.23 51.74
C ALA A 333 -2.22 -0.39 50.50
N SER A 334 -3.08 0.63 50.67
CA SER A 334 -3.50 1.52 49.60
C SER A 334 -2.36 2.44 49.14
N LYS A 335 -1.47 2.85 50.05
CA LYS A 335 -0.25 3.58 49.73
C LYS A 335 0.65 2.74 48.83
N ASP A 336 0.92 1.49 49.19
CA ASP A 336 1.79 0.62 48.41
C ASP A 336 1.18 0.31 47.05
N TYR A 337 -0.14 0.16 46.96
CA TYR A 337 -0.85 0.00 45.68
C TYR A 337 -0.74 1.25 44.79
N LEU A 338 -0.83 2.46 45.36
CA LEU A 338 -0.80 3.72 44.61
C LEU A 338 0.61 4.24 44.30
N GLN A 339 1.63 3.79 45.05
CA GLN A 339 3.03 4.18 44.84
C GLN A 339 3.85 3.17 44.03
N SER A 340 3.39 1.91 43.92
CA SER A 340 4.18 0.79 43.38
C SER A 340 3.74 0.38 41.97
N ASP A 341 3.88 1.28 41.00
CA ASP A 341 3.90 0.85 39.59
C ASP A 341 5.27 0.24 39.20
N ASN A 342 6.28 0.17 40.09
CA ASN A 342 7.64 -0.27 39.72
C ASN A 342 8.57 -0.87 40.81
N GLN A 343 8.10 -1.24 42.02
CA GLN A 343 8.99 -1.84 43.06
C GLN A 343 8.57 -3.26 43.47
N PRO A 344 9.51 -4.23 43.52
CA PRO A 344 9.22 -5.59 43.98
C PRO A 344 8.82 -5.61 45.46
N LEU A 345 7.86 -6.45 45.82
CA LEU A 345 7.45 -6.68 47.21
C LEU A 345 8.63 -7.28 48.00
N ALA A 346 8.90 -6.77 49.20
CA ALA A 346 9.90 -7.37 50.10
C ALA A 346 9.47 -8.79 50.50
N THR A 347 10.39 -9.75 50.42
CA THR A 347 10.16 -11.16 50.79
C THR A 347 11.05 -11.54 51.97
N GLU A 348 10.51 -12.30 52.91
CA GLU A 348 11.22 -12.79 54.09
C GLU A 348 11.05 -14.32 54.18
N TRP A 349 11.97 -15.00 54.88
CA TRP A 349 11.86 -16.43 55.13
C TRP A 349 10.93 -16.68 56.30
N ILE A 350 9.90 -17.50 56.08
CA ILE A 350 9.10 -18.14 57.14
C ILE A 350 9.83 -19.45 57.49
N PRO A 351 10.38 -19.63 58.70
CA PRO A 351 11.18 -20.82 59.06
C PRO A 351 10.38 -22.13 59.11
N SER A 352 9.12 -22.07 59.55
CA SER A 352 8.14 -23.16 59.52
C SER A 352 6.77 -22.59 59.15
N VAL A 353 6.24 -23.01 58.01
CA VAL A 353 4.89 -22.61 57.56
C VAL A 353 3.83 -23.23 58.46
N GLU A 354 4.06 -24.46 58.96
CA GLU A 354 3.18 -25.14 59.91
C GLU A 354 3.04 -24.32 61.20
N GLU A 355 4.14 -23.97 61.86
CA GLU A 355 4.14 -23.23 63.13
C GLU A 355 3.55 -21.82 62.96
N TRP A 356 3.90 -21.13 61.87
CA TRP A 356 3.37 -19.81 61.58
C TRP A 356 1.84 -19.82 61.41
N LEU A 357 1.29 -20.82 60.72
CA LEU A 357 -0.15 -20.97 60.55
C LEU A 357 -0.85 -21.41 61.84
N MET A 358 -0.28 -22.35 62.59
CA MET A 358 -0.83 -22.77 63.89
C MET A 358 -0.96 -21.58 64.84
N PHE A 359 0.11 -20.80 65.00
CA PHE A 359 0.11 -19.60 65.84
C PHE A 359 -0.98 -18.60 65.39
N LYS A 360 -1.14 -18.39 64.08
CA LYS A 360 -2.18 -17.52 63.54
C LYS A 360 -3.60 -18.03 63.78
N LEU A 361 -3.82 -19.33 63.64
CA LEU A 361 -5.14 -19.94 63.84
C LEU A 361 -5.54 -19.90 65.32
N GLU A 362 -4.62 -20.21 66.23
CA GLU A 362 -4.86 -20.18 67.67
C GLU A 362 -5.16 -18.76 68.19
N ASP A 363 -4.41 -17.75 67.71
CA ASP A 363 -4.57 -16.36 68.13
C ASP A 363 -5.88 -15.72 67.60
N GLN A 364 -6.26 -16.02 66.35
CA GLN A 364 -7.32 -15.27 65.65
C GLN A 364 -8.61 -16.05 65.39
N PHE A 365 -8.59 -17.38 65.46
CA PHE A 365 -9.72 -18.25 65.10
C PHE A 365 -9.91 -19.41 66.10
N PRO A 366 -10.25 -19.12 67.37
CA PRO A 366 -10.42 -20.15 68.40
C PRO A 366 -11.59 -21.12 68.16
N GLU A 367 -12.46 -20.85 67.18
CA GLU A 367 -13.68 -21.62 66.88
C GLU A 367 -13.45 -22.90 66.02
N GLY A 368 -12.20 -23.36 65.86
CA GLY A 368 -11.92 -24.70 65.31
C GLY A 368 -11.82 -24.77 63.77
N VAL A 369 -10.83 -24.08 63.20
CA VAL A 369 -10.38 -24.31 61.81
C VAL A 369 -9.45 -25.51 61.80
N GLN A 370 -9.73 -26.52 60.97
CA GLN A 370 -8.87 -27.70 60.87
C GLN A 370 -7.70 -27.41 59.91
N LEU A 371 -6.47 -27.40 60.43
CA LEU A 371 -5.24 -27.28 59.63
C LEU A 371 -4.78 -28.66 59.17
N CYS A 372 -4.57 -28.81 57.86
CA CYS A 372 -3.96 -29.97 57.24
C CYS A 372 -2.78 -29.50 56.39
N ILE A 373 -1.55 -29.90 56.75
CA ILE A 373 -0.35 -29.60 55.95
C ILE A 373 0.25 -30.91 55.42
N ASP A 374 0.65 -30.93 54.15
CA ASP A 374 1.28 -32.11 53.55
C ASP A 374 2.73 -32.30 54.00
N ARG A 375 3.49 -31.21 54.06
CA ARG A 375 4.90 -31.14 54.42
C ARG A 375 5.23 -29.76 54.97
N ASP A 376 5.82 -29.71 56.15
CA ASP A 376 6.36 -28.46 56.69
C ASP A 376 7.65 -28.03 55.96
N VAL A 377 7.72 -26.76 55.60
CA VAL A 377 8.84 -26.16 54.86
C VAL A 377 9.13 -24.76 55.35
N ALA A 378 10.36 -24.29 55.11
CA ALA A 378 10.65 -22.88 55.13
C ALA A 378 10.26 -22.26 53.77
N ALA A 379 9.59 -21.11 53.76
CA ALA A 379 9.14 -20.46 52.51
C ALA A 379 9.55 -18.99 52.46
N LYS A 380 10.16 -18.57 51.35
CA LYS A 380 10.53 -17.17 51.12
C LYS A 380 9.43 -16.44 50.37
N ILE A 381 8.69 -15.60 51.09
CA ILE A 381 7.48 -14.94 50.58
C ILE A 381 7.22 -13.65 51.37
N ASN A 382 6.33 -12.79 50.89
CA ASN A 382 5.91 -11.64 51.68
C ASN A 382 4.95 -12.11 52.79
N VAL A 383 5.47 -12.26 54.01
CA VAL A 383 4.74 -12.79 55.18
C VAL A 383 3.51 -11.97 55.53
N TYR A 384 3.62 -10.64 55.46
CA TYR A 384 2.52 -9.72 55.76
C TYR A 384 1.34 -9.90 54.81
N TRP A 385 1.60 -9.93 53.51
CA TRP A 385 0.57 -10.06 52.49
C TRP A 385 0.00 -11.47 52.42
N LEU A 386 0.83 -12.50 52.58
CA LEU A 386 0.36 -13.88 52.70
C LEU A 386 -0.59 -14.02 53.89
N GLY A 387 -0.18 -13.54 55.06
CA GLY A 387 -1.01 -13.56 56.27
C GLY A 387 -2.34 -12.83 56.08
N THR A 388 -2.30 -11.64 55.47
CA THR A 388 -3.51 -10.87 55.15
C THR A 388 -4.43 -11.63 54.20
N CYS A 389 -3.89 -12.34 53.21
CA CYS A 389 -4.69 -13.12 52.27
C CYS A 389 -5.40 -14.29 52.98
N VAL A 390 -4.65 -15.06 53.76
CA VAL A 390 -5.16 -16.20 54.54
C VAL A 390 -6.23 -15.75 55.53
N ASP A 391 -5.98 -14.67 56.30
CA ASP A 391 -6.94 -14.13 57.27
C ASP A 391 -8.26 -13.73 56.61
N ASN A 392 -8.21 -13.11 55.42
CA ASN A 392 -9.41 -12.70 54.70
C ASN A 392 -10.22 -13.91 54.21
N LEU A 393 -9.56 -14.94 53.70
CA LEU A 393 -10.24 -16.16 53.24
C LEU A 393 -10.89 -16.92 54.39
N ILE A 394 -10.17 -17.11 55.50
CA ILE A 394 -10.70 -17.82 56.68
C ILE A 394 -11.85 -17.03 57.31
N ARG A 395 -11.73 -15.70 57.47
CA ARG A 395 -12.84 -14.87 57.98
C ARG A 395 -14.08 -14.96 57.09
N ASN A 396 -13.90 -15.05 55.78
CA ASN A 396 -15.02 -15.22 54.86
C ASN A 396 -15.67 -16.61 55.02
N ALA A 397 -14.88 -17.66 55.13
CA ALA A 397 -15.36 -19.03 55.33
C ALA A 397 -16.10 -19.19 56.67
N VAL A 398 -15.59 -18.62 57.76
CA VAL A 398 -16.23 -18.67 59.08
C VAL A 398 -17.52 -17.84 59.14
N LYS A 399 -17.52 -16.63 58.55
CA LYS A 399 -18.65 -15.70 58.66
C LYS A 399 -19.78 -15.99 57.68
N TYR A 400 -19.46 -16.45 56.47
CA TYR A 400 -20.41 -16.60 55.37
C TYR A 400 -20.48 -18.03 54.81
N GLY A 401 -19.52 -18.90 55.13
CA GLY A 401 -19.48 -20.29 54.68
C GLY A 401 -20.24 -21.24 55.61
N VAL A 402 -20.07 -22.53 55.39
CA VAL A 402 -20.70 -23.60 56.19
C VAL A 402 -19.63 -24.47 56.84
N ALA A 403 -19.70 -24.66 58.15
CA ALA A 403 -18.74 -25.48 58.89
C ALA A 403 -18.78 -26.98 58.46
N PRO A 404 -17.67 -27.73 58.61
CA PRO A 404 -16.34 -27.30 59.11
C PRO A 404 -15.54 -26.51 58.07
N VAL A 405 -14.67 -25.61 58.55
CA VAL A 405 -13.68 -24.89 57.72
C VAL A 405 -12.35 -25.63 57.80
N VAL A 406 -11.80 -26.00 56.65
CA VAL A 406 -10.55 -26.75 56.53
C VAL A 406 -9.53 -25.91 55.76
N LEU A 407 -8.33 -25.75 56.33
CA LEU A 407 -7.19 -25.12 55.70
C LEU A 407 -6.20 -26.20 55.25
N ASN A 408 -6.20 -26.51 53.96
CA ASN A 408 -5.21 -27.42 53.38
C ASN A 408 -4.03 -26.62 52.84
N VAL A 409 -2.82 -27.01 53.20
CA VAL A 409 -1.60 -26.43 52.68
C VAL A 409 -0.81 -27.52 52.00
N SER A 410 -0.52 -27.31 50.72
CA SER A 410 0.36 -28.18 49.95
C SER A 410 1.56 -27.42 49.43
N THR A 411 2.73 -28.03 49.56
CA THR A 411 3.99 -27.37 49.20
C THR A 411 4.77 -28.17 48.16
N SER A 412 5.34 -27.45 47.19
CA SER A 412 6.31 -27.99 46.23
C SER A 412 7.52 -27.07 46.15
N ASP A 413 8.63 -27.56 45.57
CA ASP A 413 9.92 -26.85 45.52
C ASP A 413 9.88 -25.44 44.89
N THR A 414 8.79 -25.08 44.20
CA THR A 414 8.64 -23.81 43.46
C THR A 414 7.37 -23.03 43.77
N LYS A 415 6.48 -23.56 44.62
CA LYS A 415 5.21 -22.90 44.96
C LYS A 415 4.61 -23.44 46.25
N LEU A 416 3.92 -22.54 46.95
CA LEU A 416 3.05 -22.80 48.08
C LEU A 416 1.59 -22.72 47.61
N VAL A 417 0.80 -23.75 47.90
CA VAL A 417 -0.62 -23.81 47.58
C VAL A 417 -1.43 -23.86 48.87
N ILE A 418 -2.28 -22.85 49.07
CA ILE A 418 -3.15 -22.74 50.25
C ILE A 418 -4.61 -22.84 49.79
N GLU A 419 -5.33 -23.80 50.34
CA GLU A 419 -6.74 -24.04 50.06
C GLU A 419 -7.57 -23.80 51.32
N VAL A 420 -8.52 -22.89 51.24
CA VAL A 420 -9.52 -22.66 52.30
C VAL A 420 -10.84 -23.25 51.82
N GLN A 421 -11.25 -24.36 52.45
CA GLN A 421 -12.45 -25.10 52.11
C GLN A 421 -13.53 -24.94 53.18
N ASP A 422 -14.77 -24.74 52.75
CA ASP A 422 -15.98 -24.81 53.57
C ASP A 422 -17.09 -25.61 52.85
N ASN A 423 -18.11 -26.05 53.59
CA ASN A 423 -19.22 -26.86 53.06
C ASN A 423 -20.28 -26.05 52.27
N GLY A 424 -19.96 -24.82 51.87
CA GLY A 424 -20.80 -23.98 51.04
C GLY A 424 -20.98 -24.52 49.62
N VAL A 425 -21.89 -23.90 48.87
CA VAL A 425 -22.34 -24.34 47.54
C VAL A 425 -21.81 -23.50 46.37
N LEU A 426 -20.81 -22.64 46.60
CA LEU A 426 -20.26 -21.78 45.56
C LEU A 426 -19.54 -22.58 44.48
N THR A 427 -19.68 -22.12 43.24
CA THR A 427 -19.07 -22.73 42.05
C THR A 427 -18.10 -21.77 41.38
N SER A 428 -17.28 -22.28 40.46
CA SER A 428 -16.36 -21.46 39.66
C SER A 428 -17.05 -20.35 38.85
N LYS A 429 -18.35 -20.51 38.53
CA LYS A 429 -19.14 -19.49 37.82
C LYS A 429 -19.41 -18.26 38.69
N ASP A 430 -19.50 -18.44 40.00
CA ASP A 430 -19.80 -17.37 40.96
C ASP A 430 -18.60 -16.42 41.17
N TRP A 431 -17.38 -16.90 40.86
CA TRP A 431 -16.13 -16.14 40.98
C TRP A 431 -16.17 -14.77 40.30
N THR A 432 -16.76 -14.71 39.10
CA THR A 432 -16.82 -13.46 38.30
C THR A 432 -17.64 -12.37 39.00
N HIS A 433 -18.63 -12.76 39.79
CA HIS A 433 -19.48 -11.85 40.54
C HIS A 433 -18.89 -11.53 41.92
N LEU A 434 -18.28 -12.52 42.59
CA LEU A 434 -17.70 -12.38 43.93
C LEU A 434 -16.42 -11.52 43.98
N ARG A 435 -15.64 -11.49 42.90
CA ARG A 435 -14.41 -10.67 42.84
C ARG A 435 -14.63 -9.16 42.68
N LYS A 436 -15.87 -8.74 42.38
CA LYS A 436 -16.22 -7.32 42.24
C LYS A 436 -16.38 -6.70 43.64
N PRO A 437 -15.85 -5.49 43.88
CA PRO A 437 -16.10 -4.76 45.14
C PRO A 437 -17.60 -4.62 45.41
N PHE A 438 -18.06 -4.99 46.61
CA PHE A 438 -19.44 -4.77 47.03
C PHE A 438 -19.48 -4.18 48.44
N VAL A 439 -20.42 -3.27 48.71
CA VAL A 439 -20.58 -2.66 50.05
C VAL A 439 -21.76 -3.33 50.74
N SER A 440 -21.57 -3.82 51.97
CA SER A 440 -22.64 -4.39 52.79
C SER A 440 -22.70 -3.73 54.17
N LYS A 441 -23.82 -3.91 54.89
CA LYS A 441 -24.00 -3.42 56.27
C LYS A 441 -22.95 -3.95 57.26
N SER A 442 -22.18 -4.98 56.90
CA SER A 442 -21.19 -5.63 57.79
C SER A 442 -19.73 -5.51 57.30
N GLY A 443 -19.46 -4.68 56.28
CA GLY A 443 -18.11 -4.39 55.79
C GLY A 443 -18.05 -3.89 54.35
N LEU A 444 -16.88 -3.37 53.95
CA LEU A 444 -16.60 -2.76 52.64
C LEU A 444 -16.50 -3.78 51.48
N GLY A 445 -16.57 -5.09 51.74
CA GLY A 445 -16.50 -6.18 50.75
C GLY A 445 -15.30 -6.15 49.80
N LEU A 446 -14.19 -5.56 50.25
CA LEU A 446 -12.93 -5.47 49.50
C LEU A 446 -12.04 -6.70 49.65
N GLY A 447 -12.36 -7.61 50.58
CA GLY A 447 -11.48 -8.71 50.99
C GLY A 447 -10.98 -9.58 49.84
N LEU A 448 -11.89 -10.11 49.01
CA LEU A 448 -11.51 -10.97 47.87
C LEU A 448 -10.75 -10.20 46.78
N THR A 449 -11.07 -8.92 46.56
CA THR A 449 -10.35 -8.07 45.61
C THR A 449 -8.92 -7.78 46.08
N ILE A 450 -8.72 -7.60 47.39
CA ILE A 450 -7.38 -7.45 47.99
C ILE A 450 -6.58 -8.75 47.82
N VAL A 451 -7.19 -9.91 48.12
CA VAL A 451 -6.54 -11.23 47.95
C VAL A 451 -6.13 -11.44 46.48
N GLU A 452 -7.03 -11.24 45.52
CA GLU A 452 -6.74 -11.38 44.08
C GLU A 452 -5.60 -10.46 43.63
N SER A 453 -5.63 -9.19 44.07
CA SER A 453 -4.58 -8.22 43.71
C SER A 453 -3.22 -8.55 44.33
N MET A 454 -3.17 -8.95 45.60
CA MET A 454 -1.89 -9.19 46.28
C MET A 454 -1.27 -10.53 45.85
N VAL A 455 -2.09 -11.55 45.63
CA VAL A 455 -1.64 -12.83 45.05
C VAL A 455 -1.07 -12.60 43.66
N GLY A 456 -1.72 -11.78 42.82
CA GLY A 456 -1.17 -11.40 41.51
C GLY A 456 0.17 -10.66 41.60
N ARG A 457 0.37 -9.79 42.60
CA ARG A 457 1.65 -9.10 42.83
C ARG A 457 2.75 -10.01 43.35
N MET A 458 2.40 -11.07 44.09
CA MET A 458 3.32 -12.14 44.46
C MET A 458 3.61 -13.13 43.31
N GLY A 459 3.12 -12.85 42.09
CA GLY A 459 3.27 -13.72 40.93
C GLY A 459 2.36 -14.96 40.93
N GLY A 460 1.44 -15.02 41.89
CA GLY A 460 0.53 -16.14 42.11
C GLY A 460 -0.81 -16.03 41.38
N LYS A 461 -1.65 -17.04 41.58
CA LYS A 461 -3.02 -17.12 41.04
C LYS A 461 -4.01 -17.51 42.13
N MET A 462 -5.22 -16.97 42.03
CA MET A 462 -6.35 -17.32 42.89
C MET A 462 -7.44 -18.00 42.07
N LYS A 463 -8.03 -19.07 42.61
CA LYS A 463 -9.13 -19.82 41.99
C LYS A 463 -10.22 -20.13 43.01
N LEU A 464 -11.43 -20.34 42.51
CA LEU A 464 -12.57 -20.83 43.28
C LEU A 464 -13.09 -22.10 42.60
N ILE A 465 -13.17 -23.20 43.35
CA ILE A 465 -13.77 -24.47 42.94
C ILE A 465 -14.89 -24.86 43.91
N GLY A 466 -15.81 -25.71 43.47
CA GLY A 466 -16.82 -26.31 44.34
C GLY A 466 -18.03 -26.89 43.60
N PRO A 467 -18.99 -27.47 44.33
CA PRO A 467 -18.97 -27.74 45.79
C PRO A 467 -18.13 -28.99 46.19
N PRO A 468 -17.54 -29.05 47.43
CA PRO A 468 -17.58 -28.03 48.49
C PRO A 468 -16.80 -26.77 48.09
N THR A 469 -17.14 -25.63 48.69
CA THR A 469 -16.55 -24.33 48.33
C THR A 469 -15.09 -24.29 48.74
N THR A 470 -14.18 -24.15 47.77
CA THR A 470 -12.74 -24.09 48.03
C THR A 470 -12.09 -22.93 47.29
N PHE A 471 -11.50 -22.01 48.06
CA PHE A 471 -10.63 -20.96 47.53
C PHE A 471 -9.18 -21.44 47.52
N ILE A 472 -8.54 -21.40 46.36
CA ILE A 472 -7.16 -21.90 46.16
C ILE A 472 -6.24 -20.73 45.81
N LEU A 473 -5.18 -20.55 46.60
CA LEU A 473 -4.09 -19.61 46.35
C LEU A 473 -2.85 -20.39 45.90
N GLU A 474 -2.36 -20.13 44.70
CA GLU A 474 -1.12 -20.69 44.16
C GLU A 474 -0.07 -19.58 44.14
N ILE A 475 0.93 -19.61 45.00
CA ILE A 475 1.95 -18.54 45.08
C ILE A 475 3.34 -19.13 44.80
N PRO A 476 4.07 -18.62 43.78
CA PRO A 476 5.43 -19.06 43.52
C PRO A 476 6.35 -18.56 44.65
N CYS A 477 7.15 -19.46 45.22
CA CYS A 477 8.10 -19.15 46.28
C CYS A 477 9.28 -20.12 46.26
N GLU A 478 10.43 -19.65 46.74
CA GLU A 478 11.56 -20.52 47.08
C GLU A 478 11.23 -21.23 48.39
N THR A 479 11.37 -22.57 48.42
CA THR A 479 11.14 -23.38 49.63
C THR A 479 12.42 -24.11 50.05
N ASP A 480 12.64 -24.26 51.35
CA ASP A 480 13.76 -24.98 51.95
C ASP A 480 13.28 -25.85 53.14
N VAL A 481 14.18 -26.61 53.76
CA VAL A 481 13.90 -27.45 54.92
C VAL A 481 13.51 -26.56 56.11
N ALA A 482 12.36 -26.86 56.74
CA ALA A 482 11.92 -26.13 57.91
C ALA A 482 12.96 -26.22 59.04
N THR A 483 13.28 -25.08 59.65
CA THR A 483 14.17 -24.98 60.81
C THR A 483 13.33 -24.64 62.01
N ARG A 484 13.09 -25.63 62.87
CA ARG A 484 12.43 -25.48 64.17
C ARG A 484 13.37 -24.86 65.19
#